data_AF-A0A8U0IHS8-F1
#
_entry.id   AF-A0A8U0IHS8-F1
#
_cell.length_a   1.000
_cell.length_b   1.000
_cell.length_c   1.000
_cell.angle_alpha   90.00
_cell.angle_beta   90.00
_cell.angle_gamma   90.00
#
_symmetry.space_group_name_H-M   'P 1'
#
loop_
_entity.id
_entity.type
_entity.pdbx_description
1 polymer ?
#
loop_
_entity_poly.entity_id
_entity_poly.type
_entity_poly.pdbx_seq_one_letter_code
_entity_poly.pdbx_strand_id
1 'polypeptide(L)'
;MNAFDTAMELYPYVFHPGVMVGIGAVVLIHYEWAEQDADRAAFARRLGAFLAAGASSLVPTAAYVLVTGQGLYQVTKGNAWQVDALVASGVLFAAGVTWLVWHRFDWGSLVPGYMEALAAATVPYAALSPFWNFSGHVTMALVPTLYLTLVERRFWPTLAVPVVMVPNRVYLGAHDWAQSVAAFLVIAAVVAAAYWYQTGGEVRAESDSAVS
;
A
#
# COMPACT_ATOMS: atom_id res chain seq x y z
N MET A 1 -20.68 -15.68 19.19
CA MET A 1 -20.32 -14.83 18.03
C MET A 1 -21.40 -14.99 16.98
N ASN A 2 -22.02 -13.88 16.57
CA ASN A 2 -22.91 -13.89 15.42
C ASN A 2 -22.10 -13.74 14.12
N ALA A 3 -22.75 -13.91 12.95
CA ALA A 3 -22.05 -13.82 11.66
C ALA A 3 -21.43 -12.45 11.39
N PHE A 4 -22.02 -11.38 11.91
CA PHE A 4 -21.49 -10.01 11.79
C PHE A 4 -20.20 -9.84 12.60
N ASP A 5 -20.17 -10.29 13.85
CA ASP A 5 -18.97 -10.25 14.70
C ASP A 5 -17.80 -10.97 14.03
N THR A 6 -18.04 -12.19 13.54
CA THR A 6 -17.04 -12.97 12.82
C THR A 6 -16.57 -12.26 11.56
N ALA A 7 -17.48 -11.65 10.79
CA ALA A 7 -17.10 -10.90 9.59
C ALA A 7 -16.22 -9.69 9.95
N MET A 8 -16.57 -8.95 11.01
CA MET A 8 -15.81 -7.79 11.48
C MET A 8 -14.43 -8.19 11.99
N GLU A 9 -14.31 -9.31 12.70
CA GLU A 9 -13.02 -9.83 13.17
C GLU A 9 -12.14 -10.30 12.00
N LEU A 10 -12.71 -10.98 11.00
CA LEU A 10 -11.97 -11.49 9.84
C LEU A 10 -11.56 -10.42 8.84
N TYR A 11 -12.35 -9.34 8.72
CA TYR A 11 -12.14 -8.28 7.75
C TYR A 11 -10.70 -7.73 7.67
N PRO A 12 -10.05 -7.30 8.78
CA PRO A 12 -8.68 -6.79 8.74
C PRO A 12 -7.62 -7.87 8.41
N TYR A 13 -7.94 -9.16 8.57
CA TYR A 13 -7.05 -10.25 8.15
C TYR A 13 -7.15 -10.51 6.64
N VAL A 14 -8.37 -10.47 6.09
CA VAL A 14 -8.59 -10.59 4.63
C VAL A 14 -7.98 -9.41 3.90
N PHE A 15 -8.23 -8.20 4.39
CA PHE A 15 -7.70 -6.95 3.84
C PHE A 15 -6.48 -6.47 4.63
N HIS A 16 -5.59 -7.41 4.96
CA HIS A 16 -4.36 -7.10 5.68
C HIS A 16 -3.50 -6.11 4.88
N PRO A 17 -2.85 -5.12 5.53
CA PRO A 17 -2.01 -4.10 4.88
C PRO A 17 -1.08 -4.63 3.78
N GLY A 18 -0.29 -5.66 4.10
CA GLY A 18 0.66 -6.25 3.14
C GLY A 18 -0.02 -6.92 1.94
N VAL A 19 -1.21 -7.51 2.14
CA VAL A 19 -1.99 -8.14 1.07
C VAL A 19 -2.55 -7.07 0.15
N MET A 20 -3.11 -5.99 0.70
CA MET A 20 -3.67 -4.89 -0.08
C MET A 20 -2.61 -4.19 -0.94
N VAL A 21 -1.48 -3.85 -0.34
CA VAL A 21 -0.34 -3.24 -1.06
C VAL A 21 0.17 -4.17 -2.16
N GLY A 22 0.30 -5.47 -1.84
CA GLY A 22 0.76 -6.50 -2.77
C GLY A 22 -0.18 -6.70 -3.96
N ILE A 23 -1.47 -6.91 -3.71
CA ILE A 23 -2.48 -7.08 -4.77
C ILE A 23 -2.57 -5.83 -5.62
N GLY A 24 -2.57 -4.64 -5.02
CA GLY A 24 -2.58 -3.37 -5.76
C GLY A 24 -1.41 -3.26 -6.74
N ALA A 25 -0.20 -3.59 -6.27
CA ALA A 25 0.98 -3.63 -7.12
C ALA A 25 0.84 -4.66 -8.26
N VAL A 26 0.39 -5.89 -7.96
CA VAL A 26 0.23 -6.94 -8.98
C VAL A 26 -0.80 -6.54 -10.05
N VAL A 27 -1.90 -5.89 -9.66
CA VAL A 27 -2.90 -5.37 -10.62
C VAL A 27 -2.26 -4.32 -11.52
N LEU A 28 -1.49 -3.38 -10.98
CA LEU A 28 -0.78 -2.37 -11.79
C LEU A 28 0.30 -2.99 -12.69
N ILE A 29 1.05 -3.97 -12.20
CA ILE A 29 2.05 -4.71 -12.99
C ILE A 29 1.35 -5.40 -14.17
N HIS A 30 0.23 -6.07 -13.91
CA HIS A 30 -0.55 -6.72 -14.95
C HIS A 30 -1.12 -5.71 -15.95
N TYR A 31 -1.68 -4.61 -15.45
CA TYR A 31 -2.27 -3.55 -16.25
C TYR A 31 -1.23 -2.91 -17.20
N GLU A 32 -0.09 -2.49 -16.66
CA GLU A 32 1.02 -1.92 -17.43
C GLU A 32 1.64 -2.91 -18.42
N TRP A 33 1.76 -4.18 -18.04
CA TRP A 33 2.22 -5.23 -18.95
C TRP A 33 1.25 -5.46 -20.11
N ALA A 34 -0.05 -5.48 -19.83
CA ALA A 34 -1.09 -5.71 -20.84
C ALA A 34 -1.19 -4.56 -21.85
N GLU A 35 -1.03 -3.30 -21.41
CA GLU A 35 -1.02 -2.14 -22.30
C GLU A 35 0.17 -2.11 -23.27
N GLN A 36 1.27 -2.78 -22.91
CA GLN A 36 2.51 -2.79 -23.71
C GLN A 36 2.60 -3.96 -24.69
N ASP A 37 1.59 -4.84 -24.75
CA ASP A 37 1.58 -6.07 -25.55
C ASP A 37 2.87 -6.92 -25.41
N ALA A 38 3.42 -6.92 -24.20
CA ALA A 38 4.70 -7.59 -23.91
C ALA A 38 4.52 -9.11 -23.75
N ASP A 39 5.60 -9.86 -23.95
CA ASP A 39 5.56 -11.31 -23.81
C ASP A 39 5.26 -11.77 -22.37
N ARG A 40 4.78 -13.02 -22.22
CA ARG A 40 4.48 -13.58 -20.88
C ARG A 40 5.71 -13.65 -19.97
N ALA A 41 6.91 -13.76 -20.56
CA ALA A 41 8.16 -13.77 -19.81
C ALA A 41 8.44 -12.39 -19.16
N ALA A 42 8.04 -11.28 -19.79
CA ALA A 42 8.10 -9.95 -19.19
C ALA A 42 7.23 -9.86 -17.94
N PHE A 43 5.99 -10.35 -17.99
CA PHE A 43 5.12 -10.39 -16.80
C PHE A 43 5.76 -11.19 -15.66
N ALA A 44 6.25 -12.39 -15.94
CA ALA A 44 6.90 -13.23 -14.93
C ALA A 44 8.15 -12.57 -14.33
N ARG A 45 8.96 -11.87 -15.13
CA ARG A 45 10.12 -11.10 -14.64
C ARG A 45 9.71 -9.94 -13.75
N ARG A 46 8.71 -9.16 -14.16
CA ARG A 46 8.17 -8.02 -13.38
C ARG A 46 7.59 -8.48 -12.05
N LEU A 47 6.77 -9.54 -12.08
CA LEU A 47 6.21 -10.14 -10.88
C LEU A 47 7.31 -10.72 -9.97
N GLY A 48 8.27 -11.45 -10.54
CA GLY A 48 9.40 -11.99 -9.79
C GLY A 48 10.26 -10.91 -9.14
N ALA A 49 10.53 -9.82 -9.86
CA ALA A 49 11.24 -8.66 -9.33
C ALA A 49 10.48 -7.98 -8.19
N PHE A 50 9.17 -7.78 -8.35
CA PHE A 50 8.31 -7.24 -7.30
C PHE A 50 8.29 -8.13 -6.05
N LEU A 51 8.15 -9.45 -6.22
CA LEU A 51 8.17 -10.40 -5.10
C LEU A 51 9.53 -10.43 -4.39
N ALA A 52 10.63 -10.37 -5.15
CA ALA A 52 11.98 -10.27 -4.59
C ALA A 52 12.17 -8.97 -3.80
N ALA A 53 11.70 -7.84 -4.33
CA ALA A 53 11.70 -6.56 -3.63
C ALA A 53 10.82 -6.61 -2.36
N GLY A 54 9.66 -7.25 -2.44
CA GLY A 54 8.78 -7.50 -1.30
C GLY A 54 9.47 -8.33 -0.21
N ALA A 55 10.17 -9.40 -0.57
CA ALA A 55 10.96 -10.18 0.37
C ALA A 55 12.09 -9.35 1.02
N SER A 56 12.68 -8.41 0.26
CA SER A 56 13.70 -7.50 0.76
C SER A 56 13.18 -6.47 1.79
N SER A 57 11.85 -6.32 1.95
CA SER A 57 11.26 -5.51 3.04
C SER A 57 11.66 -5.98 4.45
N LEU A 58 12.14 -7.23 4.57
CA LEU A 58 12.64 -7.78 5.83
C LEU A 58 14.04 -7.27 6.18
N VAL A 59 14.77 -6.68 5.24
CA VAL A 59 16.15 -6.21 5.43
C VAL A 59 16.26 -5.17 6.56
N PRO A 60 15.43 -4.10 6.61
CA PRO A 60 15.45 -3.16 7.74
C PRO A 60 15.19 -3.82 9.10
N THR A 61 14.26 -4.78 9.16
CA THR A 61 13.96 -5.51 10.40
C THR A 61 15.13 -6.39 10.83
N ALA A 62 15.74 -7.11 9.89
CA ALA A 62 16.94 -7.91 10.15
C ALA A 62 18.10 -7.04 10.62
N ALA A 63 18.33 -5.90 9.98
CA ALA A 63 19.36 -4.93 10.39
C ALA A 63 19.09 -4.41 11.81
N TYR A 64 17.85 -4.06 12.13
CA TYR A 64 17.47 -3.61 13.47
C TYR A 64 17.74 -4.67 14.54
N VAL A 65 17.33 -5.92 14.28
CA VAL A 65 17.59 -7.07 15.17
C VAL A 65 19.10 -7.28 15.37
N LEU A 66 19.88 -7.21 14.31
CA LEU A 66 21.34 -7.38 14.38
C LEU A 66 22.02 -6.26 15.18
N VAL A 67 21.61 -5.01 14.98
CA VAL A 67 22.19 -3.84 15.66
C VAL A 67 21.80 -3.80 17.14
N THR A 68 20.56 -4.14 17.47
CA THR A 68 20.06 -4.06 18.85
C THR A 68 20.28 -5.32 19.67
N GLY A 69 20.56 -6.46 19.02
CA GLY A 69 20.65 -7.77 19.66
C GLY A 69 19.31 -8.32 20.17
N GLN A 70 18.18 -7.65 19.89
CA GLN A 70 16.85 -8.08 20.32
C GLN A 70 16.34 -9.23 19.45
N GLY A 71 15.67 -10.22 20.05
CA GLY A 71 14.98 -11.27 19.28
C GLY A 71 13.71 -10.75 18.57
N LEU A 72 13.31 -11.36 17.45
CA LEU A 72 12.11 -10.97 16.68
C LEU A 72 10.84 -10.85 17.55
N TYR A 73 10.69 -11.75 18.52
CA TYR A 73 9.56 -11.72 19.46
C TYR A 73 9.56 -10.47 20.35
N GLN A 74 10.74 -10.01 20.78
CA GLN A 74 10.85 -8.81 21.64
C GLN A 74 10.52 -7.55 20.85
N VAL A 75 11.03 -7.48 19.61
CA VAL A 75 10.80 -6.37 18.68
C VAL A 75 9.32 -6.19 18.32
N THR A 76 8.54 -7.28 18.33
CA THR A 76 7.13 -7.29 17.91
C THR A 76 6.12 -7.21 19.06
N LYS A 77 6.54 -7.34 20.31
CA LYS A 77 5.64 -7.44 21.48
C LYS A 77 5.50 -6.15 22.29
N GLY A 78 6.54 -5.32 22.33
CA GLY A 78 6.69 -4.33 23.40
C GLY A 78 6.07 -2.96 23.15
N ASN A 79 5.93 -2.55 21.88
CA ASN A 79 5.63 -1.16 21.57
C ASN A 79 5.04 -0.98 20.17
N ALA A 80 3.77 -0.55 20.09
CA ALA A 80 3.03 -0.42 18.83
C ALA A 80 3.78 0.47 17.82
N TRP A 81 4.34 1.60 18.26
CA TRP A 81 5.03 2.50 17.34
C TRP A 81 6.37 1.94 16.84
N GLN A 82 7.05 1.09 17.62
CA GLN A 82 8.27 0.41 17.17
C GLN A 82 7.95 -0.57 16.03
N VAL A 83 6.85 -1.31 16.17
CA VAL A 83 6.36 -2.20 15.11
C VAL A 83 5.98 -1.37 13.88
N ASP A 84 5.27 -0.26 14.06
CA ASP A 84 4.87 0.61 12.95
C ASP A 84 6.06 1.22 12.22
N ALA A 85 7.11 1.62 12.95
CA ALA A 85 8.35 2.14 12.37
C ALA A 85 9.08 1.07 11.55
N LEU A 86 9.11 -0.18 12.04
CA LEU A 86 9.70 -1.30 11.29
C LEU A 86 8.89 -1.62 10.04
N VAL A 87 7.56 -1.65 10.14
CA VAL A 87 6.66 -1.83 8.99
C VAL A 87 6.88 -0.71 7.97
N ALA A 88 6.89 0.55 8.41
CA ALA A 88 7.15 1.69 7.54
C ALA A 88 8.52 1.60 6.86
N SER A 89 9.57 1.21 7.59
CA SER A 89 10.90 1.04 7.02
C SER A 89 10.95 -0.08 5.96
N GLY A 90 10.26 -1.20 6.19
CA GLY A 90 10.16 -2.29 5.24
C GLY A 90 9.38 -1.90 3.97
N VAL A 91 8.28 -1.15 4.14
CA VAL A 91 7.48 -0.61 3.02
C VAL A 91 8.33 0.36 2.19
N LEU A 92 9.01 1.32 2.82
CA LEU A 92 9.88 2.27 2.12
C LEU A 92 11.02 1.57 1.39
N PHE A 93 11.62 0.56 2.01
CA PHE A 93 12.69 -0.23 1.39
C PHE A 93 12.19 -0.99 0.16
N ALA A 94 11.08 -1.72 0.26
CA ALA A 94 10.50 -2.46 -0.86
C ALA A 94 10.01 -1.54 -1.98
N ALA A 95 9.42 -0.39 -1.63
CA ALA A 95 9.01 0.63 -2.59
C ALA A 95 10.24 1.18 -3.34
N GLY A 96 11.31 1.54 -2.63
CA GLY A 96 12.54 2.03 -3.23
C GLY A 96 13.24 1.00 -4.13
N VAL A 97 13.34 -0.26 -3.69
CA VAL A 97 13.92 -1.34 -4.51
C VAL A 97 13.07 -1.58 -5.76
N THR A 98 11.74 -1.63 -5.62
CA THR A 98 10.84 -1.83 -6.76
C THR A 98 10.97 -0.67 -7.75
N TRP A 99 10.93 0.58 -7.26
CA TRP A 99 11.10 1.80 -8.04
C TRP A 99 12.41 1.78 -8.83
N LEU A 100 13.54 1.47 -8.16
CA LEU A 100 14.86 1.39 -8.78
C LEU A 100 14.92 0.32 -9.88
N VAL A 101 14.40 -0.88 -9.60
CA VAL A 101 14.38 -1.97 -10.57
C VAL A 101 13.53 -1.61 -11.78
N TRP A 102 12.34 -1.04 -11.57
CA TRP A 102 11.45 -0.63 -12.66
C TRP A 102 12.10 0.39 -13.58
N HIS A 103 12.70 1.44 -13.01
CA HIS A 103 13.40 2.46 -13.79
C HIS A 103 14.64 1.90 -14.48
N ARG A 104 15.38 0.98 -13.83
CA ARG A 104 16.58 0.37 -14.40
C ARG A 104 16.28 -0.41 -15.68
N PHE A 105 15.10 -1.02 -15.77
CA PHE A 105 14.70 -1.83 -16.93
C PHE A 105 13.67 -1.16 -17.83
N ASP A 106 13.28 0.09 -17.53
CA ASP A 106 12.31 0.87 -18.27
C ASP A 106 11.00 0.11 -18.54
N TRP A 107 10.45 -0.52 -17.50
CA TRP A 107 9.25 -1.36 -17.62
C TRP A 107 7.92 -0.59 -17.70
N GLY A 108 7.97 0.73 -17.49
CA GLY A 108 6.82 1.62 -17.48
C GLY A 108 6.81 2.53 -16.25
N SER A 109 5.85 3.45 -16.19
CA SER A 109 5.78 4.51 -15.16
C SER A 109 4.70 4.30 -14.11
N LEU A 110 3.76 3.38 -14.31
CA LEU A 110 2.62 3.18 -13.39
C LEU A 110 3.07 2.61 -12.06
N VAL A 111 3.92 1.58 -12.10
CA VAL A 111 4.41 0.93 -10.87
C VAL A 111 5.34 1.85 -10.08
N PRO A 112 6.31 2.59 -10.68
CA PRO A 112 7.06 3.63 -9.99
C PRO A 112 6.18 4.69 -9.33
N GLY A 113 5.18 5.21 -10.06
CA GLY A 113 4.27 6.22 -9.50
C GLY A 113 3.48 5.69 -8.29
N TYR A 114 3.08 4.41 -8.33
CA TYR A 114 2.45 3.77 -7.18
C TYR A 114 3.41 3.61 -5.99
N MET A 115 4.67 3.23 -6.24
CA MET A 115 5.69 3.12 -5.18
C MET A 115 6.00 4.48 -4.55
N GLU A 116 6.00 5.56 -5.34
CA GLU A 116 6.13 6.93 -4.85
C GLU A 116 4.94 7.34 -3.99
N ALA A 117 3.70 7.08 -4.44
CA ALA A 117 2.50 7.37 -3.66
C ALA A 117 2.47 6.57 -2.35
N LEU A 118 2.88 5.30 -2.38
CA LEU A 118 3.02 4.45 -1.20
C LEU A 118 4.09 4.99 -0.25
N ALA A 119 5.25 5.39 -0.75
CA ALA A 119 6.30 5.98 0.06
C ALA A 119 5.85 7.30 0.70
N ALA A 120 5.22 8.18 -0.07
CA ALA A 120 4.67 9.45 0.39
C ALA A 120 3.61 9.26 1.48
N ALA A 121 2.70 8.29 1.32
CA ALA A 121 1.68 7.93 2.30
C ALA A 121 2.26 7.26 3.55
N THR A 122 3.39 6.57 3.44
CA THR A 122 4.07 5.93 4.57
C THR A 122 4.71 6.94 5.51
N VAL A 123 5.13 8.11 5.02
CA VAL A 123 5.72 9.19 5.83
C VAL A 123 4.76 9.69 6.94
N PRO A 124 3.54 10.17 6.66
CA PRO A 124 2.63 10.63 7.71
C PRO A 124 2.21 9.49 8.63
N TYR A 125 2.08 8.25 8.13
CA TYR A 125 1.83 7.08 8.97
C TYR A 125 2.94 6.88 10.01
N ALA A 126 4.20 6.82 9.57
CA ALA A 126 5.34 6.64 10.45
C ALA A 126 5.53 7.81 11.42
N ALA A 127 5.28 9.05 10.95
CA ALA A 127 5.47 10.25 11.75
C ALA A 127 4.38 10.42 12.81
N LEU A 128 3.13 10.06 12.52
CA LEU A 128 1.99 10.30 13.40
C LEU A 128 1.70 9.12 14.33
N SER A 129 2.03 7.88 13.94
CA SER A 129 1.69 6.70 14.76
C SER A 129 2.21 6.75 16.21
N PRO A 130 3.46 7.21 16.48
CA PRO A 130 3.97 7.30 17.86
C PRO A 130 3.17 8.23 18.78
N PHE A 131 2.47 9.22 18.21
CA PHE A 131 1.78 10.27 18.97
C PHE A 131 0.26 10.12 18.94
N TRP A 132 -0.28 9.54 17.88
CA TRP A 132 -1.72 9.55 17.64
C TRP A 132 -2.28 8.23 17.08
N ASN A 133 -1.56 7.11 17.25
CA ASN A 133 -2.02 5.76 16.88
C ASN A 133 -2.69 5.73 15.49
N PHE A 134 -1.99 6.27 14.50
CA PHE A 134 -2.51 6.54 13.17
C PHE A 134 -2.72 5.22 12.41
N SER A 135 -3.93 4.97 11.90
CA SER A 135 -4.29 3.61 11.48
C SER A 135 -3.58 3.13 10.22
N GLY A 136 -2.66 2.17 10.40
CA GLY A 136 -1.96 1.50 9.29
C GLY A 136 -2.89 0.67 8.40
N HIS A 137 -3.97 0.09 8.95
CA HIS A 137 -4.95 -0.69 8.16
C HIS A 137 -5.73 0.20 7.19
N VAL A 138 -6.20 1.36 7.66
CA VAL A 138 -6.88 2.33 6.80
C VAL A 138 -5.91 2.87 5.75
N THR A 139 -4.70 3.25 6.17
CA THR A 139 -3.66 3.79 5.28
C THR A 139 -3.33 2.82 4.14
N MET A 140 -2.94 1.59 4.48
CA MET A 140 -2.44 0.61 3.50
C MET A 140 -3.55 -0.06 2.69
N ALA A 141 -4.81 0.02 3.11
CA ALA A 141 -5.95 -0.35 2.27
C ALA A 141 -6.33 0.77 1.29
N LEU A 142 -6.19 2.03 1.70
CA LEU A 142 -6.58 3.19 0.90
C LEU A 142 -5.60 3.49 -0.24
N VAL A 143 -4.29 3.44 0.02
CA VAL A 143 -3.25 3.73 -0.98
C VAL A 143 -3.46 2.94 -2.30
N PRO A 144 -3.51 1.59 -2.30
CA PRO A 144 -3.69 0.82 -3.52
C PRO A 144 -5.03 1.07 -4.20
N THR A 145 -6.13 1.15 -3.43
CA THR A 145 -7.48 1.25 -3.98
C THR A 145 -7.75 2.63 -4.59
N LEU A 146 -7.30 3.68 -3.92
CA LEU A 146 -7.40 5.04 -4.45
C LEU A 146 -6.47 5.24 -5.64
N TYR A 147 -5.21 4.81 -5.56
CA TYR A 147 -4.29 4.96 -6.68
C TYR A 147 -4.78 4.22 -7.93
N LEU A 148 -5.26 2.97 -7.78
CA LEU A 148 -5.89 2.23 -8.88
C LEU A 148 -7.09 2.97 -9.47
N THR A 149 -7.97 3.53 -8.62
CA THR A 149 -9.15 4.28 -9.07
C THR A 149 -8.78 5.56 -9.82
N LEU A 150 -7.69 6.22 -9.40
CA LEU A 150 -7.16 7.41 -10.08
C LEU A 150 -6.51 7.05 -11.42
N VAL A 151 -5.79 5.92 -11.50
CA VAL A 151 -5.24 5.40 -12.76
C VAL A 151 -6.35 5.04 -13.73
N GLU A 152 -7.37 4.32 -13.25
CA GLU A 152 -8.47 3.82 -14.07
C GLU A 152 -9.75 3.68 -13.23
N ARG A 153 -10.80 4.39 -13.65
CA ARG A 153 -12.04 4.57 -12.88
C ARG A 153 -12.77 3.27 -12.62
N ARG A 154 -12.63 2.26 -13.48
CA ARG A 154 -13.29 0.95 -13.29
C ARG A 154 -12.92 0.27 -11.95
N PHE A 155 -11.81 0.67 -11.33
CA PHE A 155 -11.39 0.15 -10.03
C PHE A 155 -12.06 0.81 -8.82
N TRP A 156 -12.93 1.81 -9.03
CA TRP A 156 -13.66 2.50 -7.94
C TRP A 156 -14.37 1.57 -6.93
N PRO A 157 -14.91 0.39 -7.29
CA PRO A 157 -15.56 -0.48 -6.31
C PRO A 157 -14.61 -0.95 -5.20
N THR A 158 -13.31 -0.97 -5.46
CA THR A 158 -12.29 -1.34 -4.46
C THR A 158 -12.20 -0.33 -3.31
N LEU A 159 -12.66 0.91 -3.50
CA LEU A 159 -12.74 1.93 -2.45
C LEU A 159 -13.70 1.56 -1.31
N ALA A 160 -14.61 0.60 -1.53
CA ALA A 160 -15.43 0.06 -0.45
C ALA A 160 -14.56 -0.55 0.66
N VAL A 161 -13.35 -1.04 0.33
CA VAL A 161 -12.45 -1.66 1.31
C VAL A 161 -12.00 -0.68 2.39
N PRO A 162 -11.28 0.42 2.07
CA PRO A 162 -10.88 1.39 3.09
C PRO A 162 -12.08 2.08 3.76
N VAL A 163 -13.21 2.25 3.05
CA VAL A 163 -14.43 2.85 3.63
C VAL A 163 -15.02 1.97 4.74
N VAL A 164 -15.08 0.65 4.55
CA VAL A 164 -15.51 -0.29 5.60
C VAL A 164 -14.43 -0.51 6.65
N MET A 165 -13.15 -0.40 6.29
CA MET A 165 -12.04 -0.50 7.23
C MET A 165 -12.14 0.56 8.35
N VAL A 166 -12.55 1.79 8.05
CA VAL A 166 -12.70 2.86 9.07
C VAL A 166 -13.62 2.46 10.24
N PRO A 167 -14.92 2.16 10.05
CA PRO A 167 -15.80 1.71 11.13
C PRO A 167 -15.37 0.36 11.70
N ASN A 168 -14.73 -0.51 10.91
CA ASN A 168 -14.21 -1.79 11.39
C ASN A 168 -13.14 -1.61 12.47
N ARG A 169 -12.19 -0.69 12.27
CA ARG A 169 -11.15 -0.38 13.26
C ARG A 169 -11.71 0.17 14.56
N VAL A 170 -12.78 0.95 14.48
CA VAL A 170 -13.49 1.47 15.64
C VAL A 170 -14.26 0.37 16.36
N TYR A 171 -14.96 -0.48 15.61
CA TYR A 171 -15.72 -1.62 16.16
C TYR A 171 -14.84 -2.56 16.98
N LEU A 172 -13.64 -2.87 16.48
CA LEU A 172 -12.67 -3.74 17.16
C LEU A 172 -11.92 -3.05 18.31
N GLY A 173 -12.24 -1.78 18.61
CA GLY A 173 -11.57 -1.00 19.65
C GLY A 173 -10.08 -0.71 19.36
N ALA A 174 -9.65 -0.86 18.10
CA ALA A 174 -8.26 -0.68 17.72
C ALA A 174 -7.87 0.78 17.54
N HIS A 175 -8.83 1.61 17.13
CA HIS A 175 -8.68 3.06 16.96
C HIS A 175 -9.99 3.76 17.31
N ASP A 176 -9.94 5.04 17.65
CA ASP A 176 -11.15 5.86 17.71
C ASP A 176 -11.54 6.39 16.31
N TRP A 177 -12.70 7.05 16.22
CA TRP A 177 -13.20 7.65 14.99
C TRP A 177 -12.26 8.73 14.44
N ALA A 178 -11.72 9.59 15.31
CA ALA A 178 -10.86 10.69 14.88
C ALA A 178 -9.57 10.15 14.25
N GLN A 179 -8.93 9.16 14.87
CA GLN A 179 -7.74 8.48 14.37
C GLN A 179 -8.00 7.81 13.01
N SER A 180 -9.14 7.11 12.87
CA SER A 180 -9.46 6.35 11.65
C SER A 180 -9.87 7.26 10.48
N VAL A 181 -10.69 8.28 10.75
CA VAL A 181 -11.14 9.26 9.74
C VAL A 181 -9.99 10.19 9.35
N ALA A 182 -9.18 10.67 10.29
CA ALA A 182 -8.00 11.47 9.97
C ALA A 182 -7.02 10.68 9.11
N ALA A 183 -6.78 9.40 9.42
CA ALA A 183 -5.96 8.53 8.59
C ALA A 183 -6.51 8.42 7.17
N PHE A 184 -7.80 8.19 7.01
CA PHE A 184 -8.44 8.15 5.69
C PHE A 184 -8.23 9.47 4.92
N LEU A 185 -8.54 10.62 5.53
CA LEU A 185 -8.52 11.91 4.84
C LEU A 185 -7.10 12.36 4.48
N VAL A 186 -6.16 12.25 5.41
CA VAL A 186 -4.76 12.64 5.16
C VAL A 186 -4.14 11.78 4.07
N ILE A 187 -4.36 10.46 4.12
CA ILE A 187 -3.80 9.55 3.12
C ILE A 187 -4.49 9.73 1.77
N ALA A 188 -5.80 9.95 1.72
CA ALA A 188 -6.50 10.29 0.49
C ALA A 188 -5.88 11.53 -0.18
N ALA A 189 -5.65 12.60 0.61
CA ALA A 189 -5.04 13.83 0.12
C ALA A 189 -3.61 13.60 -0.38
N VAL A 190 -2.78 12.84 0.35
CA VAL A 190 -1.39 12.54 -0.04
C VAL A 190 -1.34 11.74 -1.34
N VAL A 191 -2.15 10.68 -1.46
CA VAL A 191 -2.19 9.85 -2.66
C VAL A 191 -2.72 10.64 -3.86
N ALA A 192 -3.80 11.40 -3.69
CA ALA A 192 -4.34 12.24 -4.74
C ALA A 192 -3.33 13.32 -5.19
N ALA A 193 -2.63 13.96 -4.26
CA ALA A 193 -1.61 14.96 -4.56
C ALA A 193 -0.39 14.35 -5.27
N ALA A 194 0.08 13.18 -4.82
CA ALA A 194 1.17 12.45 -5.47
C ALA A 194 0.79 12.08 -6.91
N TYR A 195 -0.39 11.50 -7.11
CA TYR A 195 -0.90 11.17 -8.44
C TYR A 195 -1.04 12.42 -9.32
N TRP A 196 -1.64 13.50 -8.80
CA TRP A 196 -1.79 14.77 -9.52
C TRP A 196 -0.44 15.35 -9.97
N TYR A 197 0.58 15.28 -9.12
CA TYR A 197 1.93 15.71 -9.46
C TYR A 197 2.54 14.83 -10.56
N GLN A 198 2.35 13.51 -10.47
CA GLN A 198 2.85 12.55 -11.47
C GLN A 198 2.21 12.73 -12.84
N THR A 199 0.95 13.16 -12.92
CA THR A 199 0.24 13.37 -14.19
C THR A 199 0.29 14.81 -14.69
N GLY A 200 1.07 15.69 -14.07
CA GLY A 200 1.17 17.10 -14.48
C GLY A 200 -0.14 17.89 -14.30
N GLY A 201 -1.04 17.40 -13.46
CA GLY A 201 -2.34 18.00 -13.22
C GLY A 201 -3.43 17.64 -14.24
N GLU A 202 -3.22 16.59 -15.02
CA GLU A 202 -4.26 16.05 -15.89
C GLU A 202 -4.82 14.76 -15.29
N VAL A 203 -6.14 14.61 -15.27
CA VAL A 203 -6.76 13.31 -15.02
C VAL A 203 -6.63 12.53 -16.32
N ARG A 204 -5.96 11.37 -16.32
CA ARG A 204 -5.88 10.52 -17.52
C ARG A 204 -7.30 10.32 -18.07
N ALA A 205 -7.53 10.79 -19.29
CA ALA A 205 -8.75 10.45 -20.01
C ALA A 205 -8.78 8.92 -20.15
N GLU A 206 -9.94 8.31 -19.93
CA GLU A 206 -10.13 6.89 -20.23
C GLU A 206 -9.54 6.61 -21.61
N SER A 207 -8.74 5.55 -21.75
CA SER A 207 -8.38 5.08 -23.08
C SER A 207 -9.70 4.85 -23.80
N ASP A 208 -9.99 5.65 -24.83
CA ASP A 208 -11.15 5.43 -25.69
C ASP A 208 -11.17 3.94 -25.96
N SER A 209 -12.22 3.27 -25.47
CA SER A 209 -12.57 1.94 -25.93
C SER A 209 -13.01 2.17 -27.37
N ALA A 210 -12.02 2.31 -28.24
CA ALA A 210 -12.18 2.39 -29.67
C ALA A 210 -12.88 1.10 -30.06
N VAL A 211 -14.19 1.24 -30.29
CA VAL A 211 -14.86 0.78 -31.49
C VAL A 211 -13.92 -0.01 -32.41
N SER A 212 -13.96 -1.34 -32.28
CA SER A 212 -13.88 -2.28 -33.41
C SER A 212 -14.41 -3.64 -32.96
#